data_AF-A0A350MM43-F1
#
_entry.id   AF-A0A350MM43-F1
#
_cell.length_a   1.000
_cell.length_b   1.000
_cell.length_c   1.000
_cell.angle_alpha   90.00
_cell.angle_beta   90.00
_cell.angle_gamma   90.00
#
_symmetry.space_group_name_H-M   'P 1'
#
loop_
_entity.id
_entity.type
_entity.pdbx_description
1 polymer ?
#
loop_
_entity_poly.entity_id
_entity_poly.type
_entity_poly.pdbx_seq_one_letter_code
_entity_poly.pdbx_strand_id
1 'polypeptide(L)'
;YTANNAWPGGIQSLQSAGYLNPAWVANNPWQNEYSISFGSGSFTVSTVVPQEWTSLVARDLPAASVSGTVVVSTLPVPGSVESDSLFVGAIIFWSGTVASIPSGWQLCDGSNGTPDLRDRFVVGARQDYGGTAMTVVSGSLTKSGGEAYHTLTIDEMPAHSHTYNAPIFPSRYDGHSSPLCTSTATSNTSTVGGGRPHNNLGPYYALCFIMRIL
;
A
#
# COMPACT_ATOMS: atom_id res chain seq x y z
N TYR A 1 -18.21 -31.50 24.44
CA TYR A 1 -19.04 -31.52 23.22
C TYR A 1 -18.29 -32.30 22.15
N THR A 2 -18.67 -33.55 21.93
CA THR A 2 -17.94 -34.60 21.18
C THR A 2 -18.40 -34.76 19.73
N ALA A 3 -18.98 -33.71 19.13
CA ALA A 3 -19.13 -33.60 17.69
C ALA A 3 -18.30 -32.39 17.26
N ASN A 4 -17.28 -32.61 16.44
CA ASN A 4 -16.23 -31.66 16.08
C ASN A 4 -16.71 -30.40 15.32
N ASN A 5 -18.02 -30.21 15.17
CA ASN A 5 -18.65 -29.28 14.22
C ASN A 5 -19.83 -28.48 14.84
N ALA A 6 -19.95 -28.37 16.16
CA ALA A 6 -21.05 -27.63 16.78
C ALA A 6 -20.62 -26.82 18.02
N TRP A 7 -21.12 -25.59 18.11
CA TRP A 7 -20.99 -24.73 19.29
C TRP A 7 -21.83 -25.27 20.48
N PRO A 8 -21.41 -25.02 21.73
CA PRO A 8 -22.16 -25.43 22.92
C PRO A 8 -23.52 -24.71 22.97
N GLY A 9 -24.57 -25.33 23.51
CA GLY A 9 -25.93 -24.73 23.52
C GLY A 9 -26.15 -23.55 24.48
N GLY A 10 -25.11 -23.08 25.19
CA GLY A 10 -25.20 -22.01 26.20
C GLY A 10 -24.14 -22.08 27.30
N ILE A 11 -24.10 -21.08 28.18
CA ILE A 11 -23.22 -21.04 29.36
C ILE A 11 -23.57 -22.19 30.31
N GLN A 12 -24.86 -22.45 30.56
CA GLN A 12 -25.29 -23.57 31.41
C GLN A 12 -24.86 -24.93 30.83
N SER A 13 -24.84 -25.02 29.50
CA SER A 13 -24.36 -26.15 28.74
C SER A 13 -22.85 -26.38 28.96
N LEU A 14 -22.04 -25.32 28.90
CA LEU A 14 -20.60 -25.37 29.20
C LEU A 14 -20.30 -25.71 30.67
N GLN A 15 -21.08 -25.17 31.61
CA GLN A 15 -20.97 -25.48 33.04
C GLN A 15 -21.29 -26.95 33.32
N SER A 16 -22.39 -27.45 32.75
CA SER A 16 -22.81 -28.86 32.90
C SER A 16 -21.80 -29.83 32.29
N ALA A 17 -21.13 -29.44 31.21
CA ALA A 17 -20.08 -30.21 30.58
C ALA A 17 -18.69 -30.07 31.25
N GLY A 18 -18.59 -29.28 32.33
CA GLY A 18 -17.36 -29.12 33.11
C GLY A 18 -16.29 -28.22 32.48
N TYR A 19 -16.61 -27.48 31.41
CA TYR A 19 -15.68 -26.55 30.78
C TYR A 19 -15.62 -25.19 31.50
N LEU A 20 -16.67 -24.84 32.23
CA LEU A 20 -16.73 -23.64 33.06
C LEU A 20 -17.07 -24.03 34.50
N ASN A 21 -16.50 -23.31 35.46
CA ASN A 21 -16.86 -23.47 36.87
C ASN A 21 -18.36 -23.13 37.05
N PRO A 22 -19.18 -24.00 37.68
CA PRO A 22 -20.59 -23.73 37.95
C PRO A 22 -20.84 -22.46 38.78
N ALA A 23 -19.86 -22.05 39.59
CA ALA A 23 -19.91 -20.83 40.40
C ALA A 23 -19.37 -19.58 39.66
N TRP A 24 -18.91 -19.72 38.42
CA TRP A 24 -18.43 -18.57 37.63
C TRP A 24 -19.61 -17.70 37.22
N VAL A 25 -19.55 -16.42 37.61
CA VAL A 25 -20.46 -15.38 37.16
C VAL A 25 -19.88 -14.81 35.88
N ALA A 26 -20.64 -14.81 34.79
CA ALA A 26 -20.18 -14.41 33.47
C ALA A 26 -20.03 -12.89 33.36
N ASN A 27 -19.25 -12.26 34.25
CA ASN A 27 -19.00 -10.83 34.27
C ASN A 27 -17.61 -10.53 33.75
N ASN A 28 -17.50 -9.44 33.01
CA ASN A 28 -16.22 -8.86 32.63
C ASN A 28 -15.57 -8.12 33.82
N PRO A 29 -14.32 -7.63 33.70
CA PRO A 29 -13.63 -6.91 34.78
C PRO A 29 -14.36 -5.68 35.34
N TRP A 30 -15.30 -5.11 34.58
CA TRP A 30 -16.14 -3.97 34.96
C TRP A 30 -17.50 -4.37 35.52
N GLN A 31 -17.69 -5.65 35.90
CA GLN A 31 -18.94 -6.19 36.45
C GLN A 31 -20.14 -6.19 35.48
N ASN A 32 -19.92 -5.99 34.19
CA ASN A 32 -20.97 -6.15 33.17
C ASN A 32 -21.04 -7.60 32.71
N GLU A 33 -22.24 -8.11 32.51
CA GLU A 33 -22.45 -9.48 32.03
C GLU A 33 -21.94 -9.66 30.59
N TYR A 34 -21.43 -10.86 30.30
CA TYR A 34 -21.23 -11.38 28.96
C TYR A 34 -22.57 -11.93 28.45
N SER A 35 -23.06 -11.36 27.36
CA SER A 35 -24.13 -11.95 26.56
C SER A 35 -23.52 -12.93 25.56
N ILE A 36 -24.07 -14.14 25.49
CA ILE A 36 -23.72 -15.09 24.45
C ILE A 36 -24.93 -15.36 23.55
N SER A 37 -24.72 -15.48 22.25
CA SER A 37 -25.76 -15.88 21.31
C SER A 37 -25.20 -16.83 20.24
N PHE A 38 -26.11 -17.60 19.65
CA PHE A 38 -25.79 -18.61 18.65
C PHE A 38 -26.63 -18.33 17.40
N GLY A 39 -25.97 -18.19 16.26
CA GLY A 39 -26.58 -18.19 14.93
C GLY A 39 -26.45 -19.57 14.26
N SER A 40 -27.08 -19.74 13.10
CA SER A 40 -26.95 -20.96 12.28
C SER A 40 -25.52 -21.24 11.79
N GLY A 41 -24.59 -20.30 11.95
CA GLY A 41 -23.21 -20.39 11.50
C GLY A 41 -22.18 -19.69 12.40
N SER A 42 -22.56 -19.15 13.54
CA SER A 42 -21.66 -18.35 14.38
C SER A 42 -21.99 -18.40 15.87
N PHE A 43 -20.96 -18.16 16.67
CA PHE A 43 -21.02 -17.96 18.11
C PHE A 43 -20.61 -16.53 18.41
N THR A 44 -21.48 -15.78 19.08
CA THR A 44 -21.21 -14.38 19.42
C THR A 44 -21.13 -14.20 20.92
N VAL A 45 -20.10 -13.50 21.38
CA VAL A 45 -19.94 -13.03 22.76
C VAL A 45 -19.93 -11.51 22.74
N SER A 46 -20.76 -10.88 23.56
CA SER A 46 -20.78 -9.42 23.69
C SER A 46 -20.79 -8.98 25.15
N THR A 47 -20.23 -7.81 25.42
CA THR A 47 -20.28 -7.20 26.76
C THR A 47 -20.11 -5.69 26.67
N VAL A 48 -20.54 -4.99 27.72
CA VAL A 48 -20.37 -3.54 27.84
C VAL A 48 -19.02 -3.24 28.47
N VAL A 49 -18.24 -2.40 27.80
CA VAL A 49 -16.89 -1.97 28.21
C VAL A 49 -16.90 -0.44 28.29
N PRO A 50 -16.20 0.20 29.25
CA PRO A 50 -16.09 1.67 29.25
C PRO A 50 -15.52 2.19 27.93
N GLN A 51 -16.02 3.34 27.49
CA GLN A 51 -15.80 3.84 26.14
C GLN A 51 -14.31 3.90 25.75
N GLU A 52 -13.45 4.32 26.69
CA GLU A 52 -12.01 4.45 26.53
C GLU A 52 -11.27 3.11 26.34
N TRP A 53 -11.88 1.98 26.70
CA TRP A 53 -11.28 0.65 26.59
C TRP A 53 -11.79 -0.14 25.39
N THR A 54 -12.86 0.30 24.73
CA THR A 54 -13.52 -0.44 23.64
C THR A 54 -12.55 -0.84 22.51
N SER A 55 -11.71 0.08 22.06
CA SER A 55 -10.72 -0.18 20.99
C SER A 55 -9.62 -1.15 21.44
N LEU A 56 -9.16 -1.05 22.68
CA LEU A 56 -8.12 -1.96 23.21
C LEU A 56 -8.66 -3.38 23.37
N VAL A 57 -9.86 -3.51 23.93
CA VAL A 57 -10.50 -4.82 24.11
C VAL A 57 -10.84 -5.45 22.76
N ALA A 58 -11.38 -4.68 21.81
CA ALA A 58 -11.69 -5.20 20.47
C ALA A 58 -10.43 -5.65 19.72
N ARG A 59 -9.31 -4.93 19.84
CA ARG A 59 -8.04 -5.31 19.21
C ARG A 59 -7.53 -6.68 19.68
N ASP A 60 -7.72 -6.99 20.96
CA ASP A 60 -7.20 -8.22 21.57
C ASP A 60 -8.18 -9.40 21.45
N LEU A 61 -9.37 -9.19 20.85
CA LEU A 61 -10.37 -10.22 20.62
C LEU A 61 -10.41 -10.66 19.14
N PRO A 62 -10.62 -11.95 18.87
CA PRO A 62 -10.80 -12.43 17.50
C PRO A 62 -12.13 -11.92 16.91
N ALA A 63 -12.11 -11.55 15.63
CA ALA A 63 -13.29 -11.16 14.85
C ALA A 63 -14.22 -10.20 15.61
N ALA A 64 -13.62 -9.13 16.15
CA ALA A 64 -14.28 -8.21 17.04
C ALA A 64 -14.89 -7.01 16.30
N SER A 65 -16.00 -6.49 16.82
CA SER A 65 -16.61 -5.24 16.38
C SER A 65 -17.07 -4.43 17.59
N VAL A 66 -17.15 -3.11 17.42
CA VAL A 66 -17.56 -2.17 18.47
C VAL A 66 -18.79 -1.40 18.02
N SER A 67 -19.81 -1.36 18.88
CA SER A 67 -21.02 -0.54 18.70
C SER A 67 -21.27 0.25 19.98
N GLY A 68 -20.90 1.54 19.99
CA GLY A 68 -20.93 2.36 21.20
C GLY A 68 -20.00 1.80 22.27
N THR A 69 -20.56 1.44 23.43
CA THR A 69 -19.84 0.81 24.55
C THR A 69 -19.87 -0.72 24.50
N VAL A 70 -20.49 -1.32 23.48
CA VAL A 70 -20.61 -2.77 23.35
C VAL A 70 -19.48 -3.30 22.47
N VAL A 71 -18.68 -4.20 23.01
CA VAL A 71 -17.69 -4.98 22.26
C VAL A 71 -18.28 -6.36 21.97
N VAL A 72 -18.19 -6.79 20.72
CA VAL A 72 -18.75 -8.06 20.23
C VAL A 72 -17.63 -8.85 19.56
N SER A 73 -17.47 -10.14 19.89
CA SER A 73 -16.61 -11.09 19.19
C SER A 73 -17.50 -12.17 18.57
N THR A 74 -17.40 -12.38 17.26
CA THR A 74 -18.22 -13.35 16.52
C THR A 74 -17.32 -14.38 15.86
N LEU A 75 -17.43 -15.64 16.29
CA LEU A 75 -16.64 -16.75 15.80
C LEU A 75 -17.46 -17.67 14.88
N PRO A 76 -16.91 -18.10 13.73
CA PRO A 76 -17.55 -19.08 12.83
C PRO A 76 -17.75 -20.42 13.51
N VAL A 77 -18.66 -21.25 13.00
CA VAL A 77 -18.59 -22.70 13.30
C VAL A 77 -17.19 -23.22 12.95
N PRO A 78 -16.56 -24.04 13.80
CA PRO A 78 -15.29 -24.70 13.46
C PRO A 78 -15.39 -25.38 12.08
N GLY A 79 -14.54 -24.95 11.13
CA GLY A 79 -14.55 -25.45 9.76
C GLY A 79 -15.39 -24.65 8.75
N SER A 80 -16.14 -23.62 9.18
CA SER A 80 -16.66 -22.61 8.25
C SER A 80 -15.62 -21.50 8.06
N VAL A 81 -15.36 -21.16 6.80
CA VAL A 81 -14.55 -19.98 6.47
C VAL A 81 -15.37 -18.73 6.83
N GLU A 82 -14.98 -17.98 7.88
CA GLU A 82 -15.47 -16.61 7.97
C GLU A 82 -14.90 -15.84 6.80
N SER A 83 -15.80 -15.12 6.15
CA SER A 83 -15.54 -14.06 5.20
C SER A 83 -14.79 -12.90 5.88
N ASP A 84 -13.49 -13.02 6.10
CA ASP A 84 -12.45 -11.99 5.83
C ASP A 84 -11.07 -12.58 6.24
N SER A 85 -10.51 -13.45 5.39
CA SER A 85 -9.31 -14.25 5.71
C SER A 85 -7.98 -13.47 5.72
N LEU A 86 -8.03 -12.15 5.65
CA LEU A 86 -6.85 -11.30 5.66
C LEU A 86 -6.60 -10.79 7.08
N PHE A 87 -5.35 -10.60 7.48
CA PHE A 87 -4.98 -10.06 8.79
C PHE A 87 -5.08 -8.52 8.80
N VAL A 88 -5.15 -7.89 9.99
CA VAL A 88 -5.15 -6.42 10.09
C VAL A 88 -3.80 -5.92 9.59
N GLY A 89 -3.79 -4.89 8.76
CA GLY A 89 -2.60 -4.38 8.08
C GLY A 89 -2.35 -5.02 6.70
N ALA A 90 -3.16 -5.99 6.27
CA ALA A 90 -3.10 -6.50 4.90
C ALA A 90 -3.51 -5.39 3.92
N ILE A 91 -2.74 -5.24 2.83
CA ILE A 91 -2.98 -4.26 1.77
C ILE A 91 -3.38 -5.01 0.50
N ILE A 92 -4.47 -4.56 -0.15
CA ILE A 92 -4.94 -5.11 -1.42
C ILE A 92 -5.20 -3.99 -2.44
N PHE A 93 -5.27 -4.38 -3.70
CA PHE A 93 -5.78 -3.53 -4.77
C PHE A 93 -7.31 -3.50 -4.77
N TRP A 94 -7.89 -2.32 -4.91
CA TRP A 94 -9.32 -2.07 -4.96
C TRP A 94 -9.69 -1.28 -6.21
N SER A 95 -10.64 -1.81 -6.99
CA SER A 95 -11.09 -1.21 -8.26
C SER A 95 -12.26 -0.26 -8.12
N GLY A 96 -12.92 -0.21 -6.96
CA GLY A 96 -13.98 0.76 -6.68
C GLY A 96 -13.45 2.15 -6.38
N THR A 97 -14.37 3.07 -6.09
CA THR A 97 -14.00 4.46 -5.76
C THR A 97 -13.48 4.57 -4.33
N VAL A 98 -12.73 5.65 -4.06
CA VAL A 98 -12.30 6.01 -2.70
C VAL A 98 -13.51 6.24 -1.78
N ALA A 99 -14.60 6.80 -2.29
CA ALA A 99 -15.82 7.06 -1.52
C ALA A 99 -16.62 5.78 -1.17
N SER A 100 -16.33 4.67 -1.82
CA SER A 100 -17.03 3.39 -1.65
C SER A 100 -16.12 2.30 -1.07
N ILE A 101 -15.05 2.69 -0.37
CA ILE A 101 -14.18 1.74 0.34
C ILE A 101 -15.03 1.03 1.41
N PRO A 102 -15.02 -0.32 1.47
CA PRO A 102 -15.82 -1.06 2.44
C PRO A 102 -15.45 -0.74 3.90
N SER A 103 -16.41 -0.89 4.81
CA SER A 103 -16.14 -0.85 6.25
C SER A 103 -15.07 -1.89 6.63
N GLY A 104 -14.21 -1.54 7.59
CA GLY A 104 -13.05 -2.37 7.97
C GLY A 104 -11.82 -2.17 7.07
N TRP A 105 -11.94 -1.38 6.01
CA TRP A 105 -10.84 -1.03 5.12
C TRP A 105 -10.63 0.48 5.07
N GLN A 106 -9.40 0.90 4.78
CA GLN A 106 -9.05 2.30 4.65
C GLN A 106 -8.09 2.53 3.48
N LEU A 107 -8.19 3.68 2.81
CA LEU A 107 -7.22 4.11 1.81
C LEU A 107 -5.80 4.18 2.41
N CYS A 108 -4.81 3.67 1.68
CA CYS A 108 -3.41 3.84 2.02
C CYS A 108 -2.94 5.26 1.67
N ASP A 109 -3.29 6.23 2.50
CA ASP A 109 -3.01 7.67 2.30
C ASP A 109 -2.11 8.31 3.37
N GLY A 110 -1.59 7.50 4.30
CA GLY A 110 -0.75 7.97 5.41
C GLY A 110 -1.54 8.29 6.69
N SER A 111 -2.88 8.26 6.65
CA SER A 111 -3.72 8.48 7.83
C SER A 111 -3.99 7.19 8.60
N ASN A 112 -4.34 7.32 9.89
CA ASN A 112 -4.69 6.22 10.82
C ASN A 112 -3.72 5.02 10.79
N GLY A 113 -2.43 5.27 10.62
CA GLY A 113 -1.40 4.23 10.60
C GLY A 113 -1.26 3.45 9.29
N THR A 114 -1.99 3.84 8.23
CA THR A 114 -1.76 3.33 6.88
C THR A 114 -0.47 3.92 6.28
N PRO A 115 0.23 3.22 5.38
CA PRO A 115 1.25 3.84 4.54
C PRO A 115 0.61 4.73 3.47
N ASP A 116 1.30 5.78 3.00
CA ASP A 116 0.84 6.55 1.83
C ASP A 116 1.35 5.89 0.53
N LEU A 117 0.47 5.20 -0.17
CA LEU A 117 0.75 4.46 -1.42
C LEU A 117 0.10 5.10 -2.66
N ARG A 118 -0.47 6.30 -2.54
CA ARG A 118 -1.05 7.03 -3.67
C ARG A 118 0.03 7.38 -4.69
N ASP A 119 -0.25 7.13 -5.96
CA ASP A 119 0.67 7.36 -7.07
C ASP A 119 2.04 6.67 -6.91
N ARG A 120 2.09 5.53 -6.22
CA ARG A 120 3.31 4.74 -6.01
C ARG A 120 3.27 3.41 -6.73
N PHE A 121 4.42 3.04 -7.28
CA PHE A 121 4.68 1.66 -7.71
C PHE A 121 5.28 0.87 -6.53
N VAL A 122 4.70 -0.29 -6.22
CA VAL A 122 5.16 -1.12 -5.11
C VAL A 122 6.37 -1.94 -5.52
N VAL A 123 7.42 -1.87 -4.70
CA VAL A 123 8.64 -2.66 -4.86
C VAL A 123 8.80 -3.54 -3.62
N GLY A 124 9.17 -4.80 -3.84
CA GLY A 124 9.49 -5.72 -2.75
C GLY A 124 10.60 -5.17 -1.88
N ALA A 125 10.38 -5.13 -0.56
CA ALA A 125 11.41 -4.77 0.39
C ALA A 125 12.52 -5.84 0.41
N ARG A 126 13.75 -5.39 0.64
CA ARG A 126 14.92 -6.27 0.78
C ARG A 126 15.24 -6.58 2.24
N GLN A 127 15.12 -5.60 3.12
CA GLN A 127 15.44 -5.74 4.54
C GLN A 127 14.76 -4.66 5.37
N ASP A 128 14.72 -4.86 6.68
CA ASP A 128 14.33 -3.83 7.64
C ASP A 128 15.51 -2.93 8.01
N TYR A 129 15.23 -1.66 8.23
CA TYR A 129 16.16 -0.71 8.82
C TYR A 129 15.37 0.32 9.64
N GLY A 130 15.73 0.50 10.92
CA GLY A 130 15.01 1.40 11.82
C GLY A 130 13.54 1.06 12.01
N GLY A 131 13.18 -0.22 12.01
CA GLY A 131 11.78 -0.69 12.13
C GLY A 131 10.94 -0.48 10.86
N THR A 132 11.57 -0.17 9.72
CA THR A 132 10.89 0.04 8.44
C THR A 132 11.44 -0.88 7.37
N ALA A 133 10.58 -1.56 6.63
CA ALA A 133 10.96 -2.33 5.46
C ALA A 133 11.44 -1.39 4.33
N MET A 134 12.68 -1.58 3.88
CA MET A 134 13.40 -0.77 2.88
C MET A 134 13.80 -1.62 1.66
N THR A 135 14.05 -0.97 0.53
CA THR A 135 14.62 -1.57 -0.69
C THR A 135 15.95 -0.92 -1.04
N VAL A 136 16.73 -1.54 -1.93
CA VAL A 136 17.98 -0.99 -2.48
C VAL A 136 17.93 -0.82 -3.99
N VAL A 137 16.71 -0.79 -4.56
CA VAL A 137 16.50 -0.71 -6.02
C VAL A 137 17.15 0.53 -6.65
N SER A 138 17.31 1.61 -5.88
CA SER A 138 17.98 2.85 -6.29
C SER A 138 19.47 2.90 -5.92
N GLY A 139 20.11 1.76 -5.63
CA GLY A 139 21.54 1.67 -5.26
C GLY A 139 21.86 1.99 -3.80
N SER A 140 20.90 2.48 -3.02
CA SER A 140 21.00 2.75 -1.59
C SER A 140 19.71 2.35 -0.87
N LEU A 141 19.78 2.14 0.45
CA LEU A 141 18.61 1.79 1.26
C LEU A 141 17.61 2.95 1.28
N THR A 142 16.44 2.74 0.67
CA THR A 142 15.38 3.73 0.58
C THR A 142 14.01 3.10 0.86
N LYS A 143 13.09 3.92 1.41
CA LYS A 143 11.67 3.55 1.58
C LYS A 143 10.87 3.82 0.31
N SER A 144 11.26 4.86 -0.41
CA SER A 144 10.65 5.31 -1.65
C SER A 144 11.68 6.04 -2.51
N GLY A 145 11.44 6.09 -3.81
CA GLY A 145 12.22 6.84 -4.76
C GLY A 145 11.60 6.76 -6.15
N GLY A 146 12.37 7.10 -7.18
CA GLY A 146 11.92 7.15 -8.56
C GLY A 146 11.31 8.49 -8.95
N GLU A 147 11.14 8.68 -10.25
CA GLU A 147 10.66 9.93 -10.85
C GLU A 147 9.68 9.59 -11.97
N ALA A 148 8.53 10.29 -12.03
CA ALA A 148 7.59 10.16 -13.14
C ALA A 148 8.12 10.82 -14.43
N TYR A 149 8.95 11.86 -14.26
CA TYR A 149 9.59 12.60 -15.32
C TYR A 149 11.05 12.80 -14.97
N HIS A 150 11.94 12.52 -15.92
CA HIS A 150 13.38 12.61 -15.70
C HIS A 150 14.02 13.59 -16.69
N THR A 151 14.87 14.48 -16.17
CA THR A 151 15.70 15.37 -16.99
C THR A 151 17.12 14.84 -16.96
N LEU A 152 17.67 14.49 -18.12
CA LEU A 152 19.03 14.00 -18.23
C LEU A 152 20.02 15.01 -17.68
N THR A 153 20.94 14.52 -16.86
CA THR A 153 22.10 15.25 -16.37
C THR A 153 23.25 15.19 -17.38
N ILE A 154 24.29 16.00 -17.15
CA ILE A 154 25.50 15.97 -17.97
C ILE A 154 26.19 14.60 -17.88
N ASP A 155 26.20 13.98 -16.70
CA ASP A 155 26.81 12.67 -16.47
C ASP A 155 26.07 11.53 -17.20
N GLU A 156 24.79 11.73 -17.53
CA GLU A 156 23.97 10.77 -18.29
C GLU A 156 24.04 10.99 -19.81
N MET A 157 24.73 12.03 -20.28
CA MET A 157 24.94 12.28 -21.71
C MET A 157 26.26 11.67 -22.19
N PRO A 158 26.24 10.79 -23.22
CA PRO A 158 27.47 10.33 -23.86
C PRO A 158 28.29 11.50 -24.41
N ALA A 159 29.61 11.43 -24.28
CA ALA A 159 30.51 12.41 -24.87
C ALA A 159 30.32 12.46 -26.40
N HIS A 160 30.02 13.65 -26.95
CA HIS A 160 29.81 13.84 -28.37
C HIS A 160 30.30 15.22 -28.83
N SER A 161 30.64 15.34 -30.12
CA SER A 161 30.98 16.62 -30.76
C SER A 161 30.56 16.57 -32.24
N HIS A 162 30.30 17.74 -32.83
CA HIS A 162 29.85 17.87 -34.22
C HIS A 162 30.62 18.96 -34.93
N THR A 163 31.17 18.60 -36.09
CA THR A 163 31.85 19.52 -36.98
C THR A 163 31.38 19.33 -38.41
N TYR A 164 31.42 20.41 -39.21
CA TYR A 164 31.17 20.36 -40.65
C TYR A 164 32.31 21.05 -41.41
N ASN A 165 32.49 20.68 -42.68
CA ASN A 165 33.45 21.32 -43.55
C ASN A 165 32.76 22.44 -44.33
N ALA A 166 33.16 23.68 -44.07
CA ALA A 166 32.73 24.87 -44.79
C ALA A 166 33.68 25.13 -45.97
N PRO A 167 33.18 25.34 -47.20
CA PRO A 167 34.02 25.79 -48.31
C PRO A 167 34.52 27.21 -48.07
N ILE A 168 35.78 27.46 -48.40
CA ILE A 168 36.40 28.78 -48.38
C ILE A 168 36.42 29.32 -49.81
N PHE A 169 35.77 30.46 -49.99
CA PHE A 169 35.74 31.21 -51.25
C PHE A 169 36.56 32.50 -51.10
N PRO A 170 37.86 32.49 -51.42
CA PRO A 170 38.60 33.74 -51.50
C PRO A 170 38.02 34.60 -52.62
N SER A 171 38.01 35.92 -52.45
CA SER A 171 37.53 36.90 -53.44
C SER A 171 38.49 37.02 -54.64
N ARG A 172 38.75 35.91 -55.35
CA ARG A 172 39.51 35.89 -56.61
C ARG A 172 38.53 35.70 -57.76
N TYR A 173 38.44 36.70 -58.65
CA TYR A 173 37.61 36.68 -59.85
C TYR A 173 38.49 36.34 -61.06
N ASP A 174 38.55 35.08 -61.47
CA ASP A 174 39.28 34.66 -62.67
C ASP A 174 38.39 34.76 -63.92
N GLY A 175 37.98 35.99 -64.25
CA GLY A 175 37.27 36.31 -65.51
C GLY A 175 35.83 35.79 -65.65
N HIS A 176 35.35 34.95 -64.74
CA HIS A 176 33.94 34.56 -64.60
C HIS A 176 33.37 35.14 -63.28
N SER A 177 32.08 35.48 -63.28
CA SER A 177 31.39 36.19 -62.19
C SER A 177 31.05 35.35 -60.94
N SER A 178 31.63 34.14 -60.81
CA SER A 178 31.39 33.23 -59.68
C SER A 178 32.69 32.88 -58.95
N PRO A 179 32.75 32.97 -57.61
CA PRO A 179 33.95 32.63 -56.85
C PRO A 179 34.24 31.12 -56.91
N LEU A 180 35.52 30.76 -57.03
CA LEU A 180 35.99 29.37 -57.01
C LEU A 180 36.28 28.93 -55.56
N CYS A 181 35.83 27.73 -55.18
CA CYS A 181 36.21 27.11 -53.91
C CYS A 181 37.67 26.66 -53.98
N THR A 182 38.52 27.11 -53.06
CA THR A 182 39.96 26.77 -53.08
C THR A 182 40.39 25.83 -51.95
N SER A 183 39.60 25.72 -50.89
CA SER A 183 39.85 24.87 -49.73
C SER A 183 38.61 24.72 -48.86
N THR A 184 38.66 23.85 -47.85
CA THR A 184 37.63 23.69 -46.83
C THR A 184 38.19 23.95 -45.43
N ALA A 185 37.35 24.41 -44.50
CA ALA A 185 37.67 24.53 -43.09
C ALA A 185 36.65 23.82 -42.21
N THR A 186 37.11 23.22 -41.12
CA THR A 186 36.25 22.56 -40.14
C THR A 186 35.67 23.60 -39.17
N SER A 187 34.36 23.59 -39.00
CA SER A 187 33.62 24.46 -38.09
C SER A 187 32.72 23.64 -37.17
N ASN A 188 32.54 24.07 -35.92
CA ASN A 188 31.60 23.42 -35.01
C ASN A 188 30.17 23.78 -35.37
N THR A 189 29.23 22.89 -35.08
CA THR A 189 27.80 23.23 -35.13
C THR A 189 27.40 24.04 -33.89
N SER A 190 26.25 24.71 -33.94
CA SER A 190 25.63 25.28 -32.75
C SER A 190 24.95 24.21 -31.90
N THR A 191 24.65 24.55 -30.65
CA THR A 191 23.86 23.69 -29.74
C THR A 191 22.37 23.84 -30.03
N VAL A 192 21.66 22.71 -30.04
CA VAL A 192 20.20 22.64 -30.14
C VAL A 192 19.66 21.67 -29.10
N GLY A 193 18.39 21.84 -28.71
CA GLY A 193 17.76 21.09 -27.60
C GLY A 193 17.62 21.95 -26.34
N GLY A 194 16.65 21.60 -25.48
CA GLY A 194 16.28 22.41 -24.32
C GLY A 194 16.22 21.66 -22.99
N GLY A 195 16.72 20.42 -22.95
CA GLY A 195 16.77 19.61 -21.72
C GLY A 195 15.41 19.42 -21.04
N ARG A 196 14.32 19.33 -21.81
CA ARG A 196 13.00 19.08 -21.21
C ARG A 196 12.95 17.66 -20.65
N PRO A 197 12.31 17.45 -19.48
CA PRO A 197 12.14 16.12 -18.93
C PRO A 197 11.32 15.23 -19.87
N HIS A 198 11.63 13.94 -19.89
CA HIS A 198 10.82 12.92 -20.55
C HIS A 198 10.04 12.09 -19.54
N ASN A 199 8.87 11.60 -19.95
CA ASN A 199 8.08 10.67 -19.15
C ASN A 199 8.89 9.38 -18.91
N ASN A 200 8.87 8.87 -17.69
CA ASN A 200 9.49 7.62 -17.28
C ASN A 200 8.43 6.57 -16.83
N LEU A 201 7.15 6.91 -16.91
CA LEU A 201 6.05 6.00 -16.59
C LEU A 201 5.82 5.02 -17.75
N GLY A 202 5.84 3.73 -17.43
CA GLY A 202 5.22 2.71 -18.29
C GLY A 202 3.70 2.89 -18.36
N PRO A 203 3.01 2.21 -19.31
CA PRO A 203 1.55 2.18 -19.31
C PRO A 203 1.00 1.71 -17.96
N TYR A 204 0.06 2.46 -17.38
CA TYR A 204 -0.49 2.16 -16.06
C TYR A 204 -2.02 2.20 -16.03
N TYR A 205 -2.59 1.50 -15.05
CA TYR A 205 -4.02 1.49 -14.73
C TYR A 205 -4.19 1.75 -13.24
N ALA A 206 -4.96 2.77 -12.87
CA ALA A 206 -5.09 3.21 -11.49
C ALA A 206 -6.09 2.34 -10.71
N LEU A 207 -5.63 1.81 -9.57
CA LEU A 207 -6.43 1.13 -8.55
C LEU A 207 -6.11 1.78 -7.19
N CYS A 208 -7.05 1.72 -6.26
CA CYS A 208 -6.78 2.13 -4.89
C CYS A 208 -5.95 1.06 -4.18
N PHE A 209 -4.99 1.48 -3.36
CA PHE A 209 -4.45 0.63 -2.31
C PHE A 209 -5.29 0.81 -1.04
N ILE A 210 -5.89 -0.25 -0.53
CA ILE A 210 -6.64 -0.23 0.72
C ILE A 210 -6.03 -1.21 1.73
N MET A 211 -6.01 -0.80 2.99
CA MET A 211 -5.48 -1.57 4.11
C MET A 211 -6.62 -1.98 5.04
N ARG A 212 -6.62 -3.24 5.48
CA ARG A 212 -7.56 -3.73 6.48
C ARG A 212 -7.21 -3.16 7.85
N ILE A 213 -8.17 -2.53 8.53
CA ILE A 213 -7.95 -1.84 9.81
C ILE A 213 -8.75 -2.43 10.97
N LEU A 214 -9.72 -3.32 10.70
CA LEU A 214 -10.55 -4.01 11.68
C LEU A 214 -10.60 -5.52 11.36
#